data_AF-A0AAN4YDU1-F1
#
_entry.id   AF-A0AAN4YDU1-F1
#
_cell.length_a   1.000
_cell.length_b   1.000
_cell.length_c   1.000
_cell.angle_alpha   90.00
_cell.angle_beta   90.00
_cell.angle_gamma   90.00
#
_symmetry.space_group_name_H-M   'P 1'
#
loop_
_entity.id
_entity.type
_entity.pdbx_description
1 polymer ?
#
loop_
_entity_poly.entity_id
_entity_poly.type
_entity_poly.pdbx_seq_one_letter_code
_entity_poly.pdbx_strand_id
1 'polypeptide(L)'
;MIPEQVVWQESDRSVRWDRESTKAQPGFFSISLNNGVHAEMTVTNHSALYRFSFPEAAPDSLNPVVLVDMADLHHSRHNGTTSVDPHTGRFTGSATFEPSYGVGTYRVHFCADFHGPSIRDTGIWLDDEVRPGKNTVSLNASGSGGAFARFTPPQANGTMDVRVGISFISATQACSNAEKEQPNFDFEDTVARANAAWKEKMGVISLDTSGVSTELQTVFWSGIYRTMISPQDYTGENPLWKSDEPYYDSFYW
;
A
#
# COMPACT_ATOMS: atom_id res chain seq x y z
N MET A 1 26.16 -29.39 9.37
CA MET A 1 24.69 -29.31 9.37
C MET A 1 24.35 -28.02 8.68
N ILE A 2 23.95 -28.07 7.41
CA ILE A 2 23.54 -26.88 6.66
C ILE A 2 22.19 -26.47 7.26
N PRO A 3 22.00 -25.25 7.75
CA PRO A 3 20.70 -24.81 8.24
C PRO A 3 19.68 -24.99 7.12
N GLU A 4 18.53 -25.57 7.43
CA GLU A 4 17.40 -25.63 6.51
C GLU A 4 17.11 -24.20 6.03
N GLN A 5 17.27 -23.98 4.72
CA GLN A 5 17.06 -22.68 4.12
C GLN A 5 15.56 -22.40 4.15
N VAL A 6 15.15 -21.31 4.79
CA VAL A 6 13.73 -20.90 4.79
C VAL A 6 13.41 -20.42 3.37
N VAL A 7 12.42 -21.07 2.75
CA VAL A 7 11.96 -20.79 1.38
C VAL A 7 10.63 -20.06 1.44
N TRP A 8 10.48 -18.94 0.72
CA TRP A 8 9.23 -18.18 0.59
C TRP A 8 8.75 -18.10 -0.86
N GLN A 9 8.07 -19.16 -1.30
CA GLN A 9 7.50 -19.19 -2.65
C GLN A 9 6.36 -18.19 -2.79
N GLU A 10 6.25 -17.56 -3.95
CA GLU A 10 5.18 -16.60 -4.24
C GLU A 10 3.79 -17.20 -4.07
N SER A 11 3.60 -18.47 -4.50
CA SER A 11 2.34 -19.21 -4.36
C SER A 11 1.89 -19.38 -2.91
N ASP A 12 2.84 -19.45 -1.98
CA ASP A 12 2.58 -19.71 -0.56
C ASP A 12 2.12 -18.46 0.19
N ARG A 13 2.24 -17.28 -0.43
CA ARG A 13 1.84 -15.99 0.15
C ARG A 13 0.34 -15.73 0.05
N SER A 14 -0.34 -16.46 -0.83
CA SER A 14 -1.77 -16.27 -1.08
C SER A 14 -2.60 -16.72 0.11
N VAL A 15 -3.55 -15.87 0.52
CA VAL A 15 -4.56 -16.21 1.53
C VAL A 15 -5.93 -16.01 0.91
N ARG A 16 -6.79 -17.04 1.01
CA ARG A 16 -8.18 -16.90 0.58
C ARG A 16 -8.89 -15.88 1.46
N TRP A 17 -9.81 -15.13 0.89
CA TRP A 17 -10.63 -14.16 1.60
C TRP A 17 -12.12 -14.50 1.43
N ASP A 18 -12.92 -14.08 2.40
CA ASP A 18 -14.37 -14.28 2.40
C ASP A 18 -15.04 -13.34 1.40
N ARG A 19 -15.63 -13.91 0.35
CA ARG A 19 -16.24 -13.16 -0.76
C ARG A 19 -17.37 -12.24 -0.34
N GLU A 20 -18.01 -12.51 0.80
CA GLU A 20 -19.12 -11.72 1.33
C GLU A 20 -18.65 -10.61 2.30
N SER A 21 -17.37 -10.63 2.68
CA SER A 21 -16.80 -9.66 3.65
C SER A 21 -16.42 -8.31 3.05
N THR A 22 -16.40 -8.18 1.71
CA THR A 22 -15.94 -6.96 1.03
C THR A 22 -16.81 -5.77 1.39
N LYS A 23 -16.18 -4.70 1.86
CA LYS A 23 -16.77 -3.37 1.92
C LYS A 23 -15.89 -2.43 1.12
N ALA A 24 -16.51 -1.66 0.23
CA ALA A 24 -15.80 -0.71 -0.62
C ALA A 24 -16.63 0.56 -0.75
N GLN A 25 -16.00 1.70 -0.50
CA GLN A 25 -16.55 3.04 -0.71
C GLN A 25 -15.39 4.00 -1.03
N PRO A 26 -15.63 5.17 -1.63
CA PRO A 26 -14.57 6.13 -1.92
C PRO A 26 -13.75 6.45 -0.66
N GLY A 27 -12.45 6.11 -0.68
CA GLY A 27 -11.53 6.32 0.44
C GLY A 27 -11.45 5.19 1.49
N PHE A 28 -12.19 4.09 1.34
CA PHE A 28 -12.11 2.94 2.26
C PHE A 28 -12.38 1.60 1.58
N PHE A 29 -11.60 0.59 1.93
CA PHE A 29 -11.82 -0.79 1.51
C PHE A 29 -11.48 -1.76 2.64
N SER A 30 -12.25 -2.86 2.78
CA SER A 30 -11.96 -3.92 3.74
C SER A 30 -12.32 -5.30 3.23
N ILE A 31 -11.59 -6.33 3.69
CA ILE A 31 -11.88 -7.76 3.51
C ILE A 31 -11.50 -8.55 4.76
N SER A 32 -12.13 -9.70 4.94
CA SER A 32 -11.73 -10.70 5.93
C SER A 32 -10.98 -11.85 5.25
N LEU A 33 -9.80 -12.17 5.75
CA LEU A 33 -8.99 -13.29 5.29
C LEU A 33 -9.37 -14.57 6.04
N ASN A 34 -9.31 -15.72 5.36
CA ASN A 34 -9.67 -17.02 5.91
C ASN A 34 -8.72 -17.50 7.02
N ASN A 35 -7.57 -16.83 7.19
CA ASN A 35 -6.65 -17.06 8.30
C ASN A 35 -7.04 -16.26 9.58
N GLY A 36 -8.19 -15.58 9.57
CA GLY A 36 -8.72 -14.83 10.70
C GLY A 36 -8.33 -13.35 10.74
N VAL A 37 -7.42 -12.88 9.88
CA VAL A 37 -7.05 -11.47 9.82
C VAL A 37 -8.13 -10.66 9.11
N HIS A 38 -8.57 -9.55 9.71
CA HIS A 38 -9.37 -8.55 9.00
C HIS A 38 -8.44 -7.45 8.48
N ALA A 39 -8.50 -7.17 7.18
CA ALA A 39 -7.64 -6.20 6.52
C ALA A 39 -8.48 -5.02 6.01
N GLU A 40 -8.07 -3.82 6.40
CA GLU A 40 -8.71 -2.56 6.05
C GLU A 40 -7.67 -1.63 5.42
N MET A 41 -8.09 -0.76 4.51
CA MET A 41 -7.23 0.25 3.92
C MET A 41 -7.97 1.55 3.67
N THR A 42 -7.24 2.66 3.81
CA THR A 42 -7.67 4.01 3.48
C THR A 42 -6.48 4.80 2.90
N VAL A 43 -6.73 5.98 2.36
CA VAL A 43 -5.76 6.72 1.56
C VAL A 43 -5.79 8.22 1.82
N THR A 44 -4.65 8.86 1.58
CA THR A 44 -4.48 10.31 1.38
C THR A 44 -3.92 10.54 -0.04
N ASN A 45 -3.37 11.71 -0.34
CA ASN A 45 -2.95 12.03 -1.72
C ASN A 45 -1.72 11.22 -2.15
N HIS A 46 -0.76 11.02 -1.22
CA HIS A 46 0.50 10.34 -1.50
C HIS A 46 0.81 9.18 -0.55
N SER A 47 -0.16 8.77 0.28
CA SER A 47 0.00 7.63 1.18
C SER A 47 -1.26 6.80 1.35
N ALA A 48 -1.05 5.53 1.69
CA ALA A 48 -2.07 4.60 2.13
C ALA A 48 -1.81 4.19 3.58
N LEU A 49 -2.87 3.95 4.33
CA LEU A 49 -2.81 3.35 5.65
C LEU A 49 -3.63 2.07 5.64
N TYR A 50 -2.94 0.97 5.93
CA TYR A 50 -3.52 -0.34 6.11
C TYR A 50 -3.69 -0.61 7.60
N ARG A 51 -4.78 -1.28 7.98
CA ARG A 51 -5.01 -1.79 9.33
C ARG A 51 -5.29 -3.28 9.25
N PHE A 52 -4.53 -4.05 10.01
CA PHE A 52 -4.72 -5.49 10.17
C PHE A 52 -5.20 -5.76 11.60
N SER A 53 -6.41 -6.25 11.73
CA SER A 53 -7.03 -6.58 13.01
C SER A 53 -6.98 -8.09 13.26
N PHE A 54 -6.65 -8.46 14.49
CA PHE A 54 -6.49 -9.85 14.95
C PHE A 54 -7.60 -10.16 15.98
N PRO A 55 -8.79 -10.59 15.52
CA PRO A 55 -10.02 -10.64 16.33
C PRO A 55 -10.03 -11.73 17.41
N GLU A 56 -9.16 -12.75 17.31
CA GLU A 56 -8.98 -13.75 18.35
C GLU A 56 -7.62 -13.57 19.02
N ALA A 57 -7.47 -14.06 20.26
CA ALA A 57 -6.16 -14.15 20.88
C ALA A 57 -5.26 -14.99 19.99
N ALA A 58 -4.30 -14.33 19.35
CA ALA A 58 -3.30 -15.00 18.55
C ALA A 58 -2.57 -16.02 19.46
N PRO A 59 -2.47 -17.29 19.07
CA PRO A 59 -1.60 -18.22 19.79
C PRO A 59 -0.21 -17.60 19.91
N ASP A 60 0.53 -17.93 20.97
CA ASP A 60 1.92 -17.47 21.14
C ASP A 60 2.83 -17.86 19.95
N SER A 61 2.39 -18.82 19.12
CA SER A 61 3.03 -19.25 17.89
C SER A 61 2.70 -18.41 16.65
N LEU A 62 1.77 -17.45 16.71
CA LEU A 62 1.48 -16.55 15.59
C LEU A 62 2.64 -15.58 15.39
N ASN A 63 3.13 -15.49 14.17
CA ASN A 63 4.20 -14.56 13.81
C ASN A 63 3.75 -13.77 12.59
N PRO A 64 3.01 -12.65 12.78
CA PRO A 64 2.59 -11.81 11.67
C PRO A 64 3.80 -11.37 10.87
N VAL A 65 3.67 -11.43 9.55
CA VAL A 65 4.71 -11.02 8.62
C VAL A 65 4.12 -9.95 7.71
N VAL A 66 4.78 -8.81 7.64
CA VAL A 66 4.56 -7.86 6.55
C VAL A 66 5.78 -7.91 5.65
N LEU A 67 5.54 -8.06 4.36
CA LEU A 67 6.57 -8.00 3.34
C LEU A 67 6.17 -6.98 2.27
N VAL A 68 7.17 -6.36 1.67
CA VAL A 68 7.02 -5.64 0.41
C VAL A 68 7.64 -6.50 -0.68
N ASP A 69 6.88 -6.68 -1.76
CA ASP A 69 7.36 -7.30 -2.99
C ASP A 69 7.51 -6.21 -4.05
N MET A 70 8.68 -6.14 -4.66
CA MET A 70 8.96 -5.18 -5.72
C MET A 70 8.62 -5.74 -7.11
N ALA A 71 8.07 -6.95 -7.22
CA ALA A 71 7.46 -7.42 -8.45
C ALA A 71 6.10 -6.71 -8.67
N ASP A 72 5.91 -6.18 -9.87
CA ASP A 72 4.62 -5.69 -10.35
C ASP A 72 3.92 -6.78 -11.17
N LEU A 73 2.60 -6.65 -11.34
CA LEU A 73 1.77 -7.64 -12.05
C LEU A 73 2.21 -7.90 -13.50
N HIS A 74 2.83 -6.91 -14.16
CA HIS A 74 3.30 -7.03 -15.55
C HIS A 74 4.75 -7.50 -15.64
N HIS A 75 5.45 -7.68 -14.52
CA HIS A 75 6.89 -7.92 -14.47
C HIS A 75 7.69 -6.90 -15.29
N SER A 76 7.31 -5.62 -15.17
CA SER A 76 7.87 -4.49 -15.93
C SER A 76 9.06 -3.82 -15.25
N ARG A 77 9.44 -4.28 -14.05
CA ARG A 77 10.57 -3.71 -13.30
C ARG A 77 11.88 -3.88 -14.09
N HIS A 78 12.68 -2.83 -14.22
CA HIS A 78 14.05 -2.90 -14.77
C HIS A 78 15.10 -3.11 -13.69
N ASN A 79 14.99 -2.36 -12.61
CA ASN A 79 15.87 -2.42 -11.45
C ASN A 79 15.14 -1.92 -10.21
N GLY A 80 15.63 -2.29 -9.05
CA GLY A 80 15.15 -1.76 -7.79
C GLY A 80 16.10 -1.99 -6.63
N THR A 81 15.88 -1.26 -5.55
CA THR A 81 16.54 -1.47 -4.27
C THR A 81 15.51 -1.30 -3.18
N THR A 82 15.53 -2.22 -2.22
CA THR A 82 14.73 -2.12 -1.00
C THR A 82 15.63 -2.33 0.20
N SER A 83 15.38 -1.57 1.26
CA SER A 83 16.06 -1.69 2.54
C SER A 83 15.07 -1.73 3.70
N VAL A 84 15.45 -2.41 4.78
CA VAL A 84 14.75 -2.44 6.06
C VAL A 84 15.66 -1.93 7.17
N ASP A 85 15.14 -1.03 8.00
CA ASP A 85 15.79 -0.63 9.26
C ASP A 85 15.53 -1.73 10.32
N PRO A 86 16.56 -2.35 10.90
CA PRO A 86 16.39 -3.45 11.86
C PRO A 86 15.83 -3.01 13.22
N HIS A 87 15.87 -1.71 13.55
CA HIS A 87 15.37 -1.17 14.81
C HIS A 87 13.92 -0.71 14.69
N THR A 88 13.58 -0.01 13.61
CA THR A 88 12.23 0.55 13.41
C THR A 88 11.35 -0.33 12.53
N GLY A 89 11.93 -1.30 11.82
CA GLY A 89 11.24 -2.11 10.83
C GLY A 89 10.95 -1.36 9.53
N ARG A 90 11.21 -0.05 9.46
CA ARG A 90 10.87 0.81 8.31
C ARG A 90 11.43 0.25 7.02
N PHE A 91 10.57 0.11 6.01
CA PHE A 91 11.02 -0.20 4.66
C PHE A 91 11.21 1.08 3.87
N THR A 92 12.29 1.16 3.09
CA THR A 92 12.49 2.20 2.09
C THR A 92 13.00 1.58 0.82
N GLY A 93 12.63 2.13 -0.32
CA GLY A 93 13.14 1.61 -1.57
C GLY A 93 12.72 2.41 -2.78
N SER A 94 13.17 1.93 -3.92
CA SER A 94 12.81 2.50 -5.21
C SER A 94 12.97 1.46 -6.31
N ALA A 95 12.14 1.57 -7.33
CA ALA A 95 12.26 0.75 -8.53
C ALA A 95 11.86 1.54 -9.77
N THR A 96 12.45 1.15 -10.88
CA THR A 96 12.13 1.68 -12.21
C THR A 96 11.29 0.66 -12.95
N PHE A 97 10.16 1.10 -13.49
CA PHE A 97 9.16 0.28 -14.18
C PHE A 97 8.86 0.84 -15.57
N GLU A 98 8.37 -0.01 -16.46
CA GLU A 98 7.75 0.41 -17.73
C GLU A 98 6.31 0.89 -17.49
N PRO A 99 5.82 1.92 -18.21
CA PRO A 99 4.42 2.30 -18.15
C PRO A 99 3.52 1.24 -18.78
N SER A 100 2.23 1.23 -18.43
CA SER A 100 1.28 0.27 -19.00
C SER A 100 1.07 0.46 -20.51
N TYR A 101 1.31 1.66 -21.04
CA TYR A 101 0.94 2.02 -22.42
C TYR A 101 1.94 2.93 -23.14
N GLY A 102 3.24 2.65 -23.20
CA GLY A 102 4.13 3.65 -23.77
C GLY A 102 5.57 3.35 -24.05
N VAL A 103 6.34 4.43 -24.06
CA VAL A 103 7.79 4.42 -24.21
C VAL A 103 8.47 5.01 -22.98
N GLY A 104 9.61 4.45 -22.62
CA GLY A 104 10.43 4.91 -21.52
C GLY A 104 10.12 4.18 -20.22
N THR A 105 10.50 4.82 -19.11
CA THR A 105 10.38 4.25 -17.77
C THR A 105 10.06 5.35 -16.78
N TYR A 106 9.44 4.98 -15.66
CA TYR A 106 9.29 5.86 -14.52
C TYR A 106 9.91 5.22 -13.29
N ARG A 107 10.38 6.04 -12.36
CA ARG A 107 10.94 5.60 -11.09
C ARG A 107 10.01 6.02 -9.96
N VAL A 108 9.61 5.06 -9.14
CA VAL A 108 8.83 5.32 -7.93
C VAL A 108 9.65 4.92 -6.71
N HIS A 109 9.49 5.70 -5.66
CA HIS A 109 10.09 5.52 -4.36
C HIS A 109 8.99 5.27 -3.34
N PHE A 110 9.28 4.44 -2.34
CA PHE A 110 8.32 4.15 -1.28
C PHE A 110 8.97 4.20 0.10
N CYS A 111 8.11 4.36 1.11
CA CYS A 111 8.44 4.27 2.51
C CYS A 111 7.30 3.56 3.23
N ALA A 112 7.59 2.54 4.05
CA ALA A 112 6.58 1.85 4.85
C ALA A 112 6.96 1.86 6.33
N ASP A 113 6.06 2.36 7.16
CA ASP A 113 6.17 2.40 8.61
C ASP A 113 5.12 1.53 9.29
N PHE A 114 5.42 1.09 10.51
CA PHE A 114 4.60 0.16 11.27
C PHE A 114 4.22 0.76 12.62
N HIS A 115 2.98 0.55 13.03
CA HIS A 115 2.48 0.87 14.36
C HIS A 115 1.69 -0.32 14.90
N GLY A 116 2.00 -0.79 16.11
CA GLY A 116 1.36 -1.98 16.70
C GLY A 116 2.36 -2.88 17.43
N PRO A 117 2.31 -4.21 17.24
CA PRO A 117 3.17 -5.16 17.95
C PRO A 117 4.66 -4.88 17.75
N SER A 118 5.48 -5.35 18.70
CA SER A 118 6.93 -5.19 18.61
C SER A 118 7.52 -6.02 17.48
N ILE A 119 8.57 -5.50 16.85
CA ILE A 119 9.32 -6.22 15.82
C ILE A 119 10.10 -7.35 16.49
N ARG A 120 9.92 -8.56 15.98
CA ARG A 120 10.66 -9.75 16.39
C ARG A 120 11.98 -9.83 15.65
N ASP A 121 11.93 -9.72 14.33
CA ASP A 121 13.10 -9.69 13.46
C ASP A 121 12.75 -9.12 12.07
N THR A 122 13.77 -8.76 11.32
CA THR A 122 13.65 -8.26 9.95
C THR A 122 14.60 -8.97 9.01
N GLY A 123 14.38 -8.79 7.71
CA GLY A 123 15.33 -9.24 6.71
C GLY A 123 14.92 -8.84 5.31
N ILE A 124 15.66 -9.35 4.34
CA ILE A 124 15.31 -9.28 2.93
C ILE A 124 15.11 -10.68 2.37
N TRP A 125 14.49 -10.75 1.22
CA TRP A 125 14.34 -11.97 0.46
C TRP A 125 14.60 -11.69 -1.02
N LEU A 126 15.09 -12.71 -1.72
CA LEU A 126 15.33 -12.67 -3.16
C LEU A 126 14.92 -14.02 -3.73
N ASP A 127 13.98 -13.98 -4.67
CA ASP A 127 13.27 -15.13 -5.22
C ASP A 127 12.69 -15.97 -4.08
N ASP A 128 13.14 -17.21 -3.93
CA ASP A 128 12.68 -18.08 -2.86
C ASP A 128 13.55 -17.99 -1.60
N GLU A 129 14.70 -17.31 -1.63
CA GLU A 129 15.65 -17.28 -0.52
C GLU A 129 15.33 -16.15 0.48
N VAL A 130 15.01 -16.55 1.71
CA VAL A 130 14.89 -15.62 2.85
C VAL A 130 16.25 -15.41 3.51
N ARG A 131 16.62 -14.14 3.73
CA ARG A 131 17.88 -13.75 4.38
C ARG A 131 17.63 -12.89 5.63
N PRO A 132 17.31 -13.51 6.79
CA PRO A 132 17.11 -12.79 8.04
C PRO A 132 18.36 -12.00 8.46
N GLY A 133 18.17 -10.81 9.03
CA GLY A 133 19.25 -9.93 9.48
C GLY A 133 20.07 -9.28 8.36
N LYS A 134 19.68 -9.46 7.09
CA LYS A 134 20.18 -8.68 5.95
C LYS A 134 19.23 -7.53 5.69
N ASN A 135 19.79 -6.34 5.48
CA ASN A 135 19.01 -5.10 5.50
C ASN A 135 18.71 -4.53 4.11
N THR A 136 19.44 -4.91 3.07
CA THR A 136 19.29 -4.32 1.74
C THR A 136 19.36 -5.39 0.67
N VAL A 137 18.50 -5.26 -0.34
CA VAL A 137 18.50 -6.09 -1.55
C VAL A 137 18.44 -5.20 -2.78
N SER A 138 19.24 -5.54 -3.78
CA SER A 138 19.15 -4.98 -5.12
C SER A 138 18.52 -6.00 -6.05
N LEU A 139 17.65 -5.53 -6.93
CA LEU A 139 16.80 -6.35 -7.78
C LEU A 139 17.03 -5.96 -9.24
N ASN A 140 17.09 -6.95 -10.12
CA ASN A 140 17.26 -6.82 -11.57
C ASN A 140 15.93 -7.06 -12.29
N ALA A 141 15.89 -6.96 -13.62
CA ALA A 141 14.62 -6.97 -14.35
C ALA A 141 13.72 -8.20 -14.13
N SER A 142 14.31 -9.34 -13.80
CA SER A 142 13.60 -10.59 -13.50
C SER A 142 13.59 -10.91 -12.01
N GLY A 143 12.75 -11.87 -11.64
CA GLY A 143 12.69 -12.39 -10.29
C GLY A 143 11.92 -11.49 -9.35
N SER A 144 11.75 -11.98 -8.13
CA SER A 144 10.93 -11.36 -7.11
C SER A 144 11.78 -11.04 -5.88
N GLY A 145 11.45 -10.00 -5.12
CA GLY A 145 12.28 -9.68 -3.96
C GLY A 145 11.87 -8.41 -3.24
N GLY A 146 12.34 -8.30 -2.00
CA GLY A 146 12.07 -7.14 -1.18
C GLY A 146 12.47 -7.33 0.28
N ALA A 147 11.78 -6.63 1.17
CA ALA A 147 12.03 -6.66 2.59
C ALA A 147 10.85 -7.26 3.34
N PHE A 148 11.12 -7.75 4.55
CA PHE A 148 10.09 -8.21 5.48
C PHE A 148 10.41 -7.80 6.91
N ALA A 149 9.33 -7.70 7.70
CA ALA A 149 9.35 -7.54 9.14
C ALA A 149 8.41 -8.59 9.74
N ARG A 150 8.93 -9.32 10.73
CA ARG A 150 8.15 -10.27 11.52
C ARG A 150 7.89 -9.65 12.88
N PHE A 151 6.65 -9.75 13.33
CA PHE A 151 6.20 -9.13 14.57
C PHE A 151 5.93 -10.19 15.64
N THR A 152 6.00 -9.78 16.90
CA THR A 152 5.51 -10.59 18.01
C THR A 152 4.00 -10.78 17.88
N PRO A 153 3.42 -11.87 18.46
CA PRO A 153 1.98 -12.04 18.50
C PRO A 153 1.28 -10.76 19.01
N PRO A 154 0.26 -10.25 18.29
CA PRO A 154 -0.55 -9.15 18.77
C PRO A 154 -1.37 -9.58 19.98
N GLN A 155 -1.74 -8.62 20.83
CA GLN A 155 -2.71 -8.87 21.89
C GLN A 155 -4.07 -9.27 21.28
N ALA A 156 -4.92 -9.93 22.05
CA ALA A 156 -6.29 -10.24 21.63
C ALA A 156 -7.04 -8.95 21.24
N ASN A 157 -7.69 -8.94 20.08
CA ASN A 157 -8.30 -7.75 19.46
C ASN A 157 -7.29 -6.62 19.14
N GLY A 158 -6.00 -6.95 19.09
CA GLY A 158 -4.96 -6.00 18.70
C GLY A 158 -5.02 -5.68 17.22
N THR A 159 -4.44 -4.54 16.86
CA THR A 159 -4.29 -4.09 15.49
C THR A 159 -2.81 -3.88 15.15
N MET A 160 -2.50 -3.95 13.87
CA MET A 160 -1.24 -3.53 13.29
C MET A 160 -1.53 -2.62 12.12
N ASP A 161 -1.06 -1.39 12.21
CA ASP A 161 -1.22 -0.38 11.18
C ASP A 161 0.07 -0.27 10.36
N VAL A 162 -0.07 -0.19 9.03
CA VAL A 162 1.04 -0.02 8.09
C VAL A 162 0.78 1.22 7.25
N ARG A 163 1.64 2.23 7.40
CA ARG A 163 1.57 3.48 6.64
C ARG A 163 2.56 3.40 5.49
N VAL A 164 2.09 3.52 4.26
CA VAL A 164 2.90 3.45 3.04
C VAL A 164 2.82 4.76 2.29
N GLY A 165 3.94 5.45 2.15
CA GLY A 165 4.08 6.65 1.32
C GLY A 165 4.77 6.35 0.00
N ILE A 166 4.42 7.11 -1.03
CA ILE A 166 5.06 7.07 -2.35
C ILE A 166 5.58 8.45 -2.76
N SER A 167 6.56 8.46 -3.66
CA SER A 167 7.06 9.67 -4.33
C SER A 167 7.77 9.32 -5.64
N PHE A 168 7.73 10.21 -6.62
CA PHE A 168 8.53 10.11 -7.85
C PHE A 168 9.89 10.81 -7.71
N ILE A 169 10.17 11.46 -6.58
CA ILE A 169 11.40 12.22 -6.34
C ILE A 169 12.42 11.41 -5.53
N SER A 170 12.04 10.91 -4.36
CA SER A 170 12.96 10.16 -3.49
C SER A 170 12.25 9.36 -2.40
N ALA A 171 12.94 8.37 -1.81
CA ALA A 171 12.41 7.64 -0.66
C ALA A 171 12.24 8.54 0.58
N THR A 172 13.12 9.54 0.74
CA THR A 172 12.98 10.56 1.80
C THR A 172 11.70 11.38 1.63
N GLN A 173 11.38 11.79 0.39
CA GLN A 173 10.13 12.49 0.08
C GLN A 173 8.92 11.57 0.32
N ALA A 174 8.99 10.30 -0.09
CA ALA A 174 7.94 9.31 0.17
C ALA A 174 7.65 9.16 1.67
N CYS A 175 8.69 9.06 2.51
CA CYS A 175 8.51 9.06 3.97
C CYS A 175 7.89 10.38 4.45
N SER A 176 8.40 11.53 3.97
CA SER A 176 7.89 12.84 4.37
C SER A 176 6.41 13.03 4.04
N ASN A 177 5.97 12.57 2.86
CA ASN A 177 4.58 12.63 2.42
C ASN A 177 3.69 11.84 3.38
N ALA A 178 4.01 10.57 3.61
CA ALA A 178 3.28 9.72 4.55
C ALA A 178 3.24 10.29 5.98
N GLU A 179 4.39 10.71 6.51
CA GLU A 179 4.49 11.27 7.86
C GLU A 179 3.70 12.57 8.03
N LYS A 180 3.62 13.41 6.99
CA LYS A 180 2.83 14.66 7.03
C LYS A 180 1.34 14.41 6.88
N GLU A 181 0.94 13.52 5.98
CA GLU A 181 -0.47 13.28 5.66
C GLU A 181 -1.18 12.38 6.68
N GLN A 182 -0.41 11.55 7.40
CA GLN A 182 -0.92 10.56 8.36
C GLN A 182 0.00 10.42 9.59
N PRO A 183 0.30 11.50 10.35
CA PRO A 183 1.36 11.51 11.37
C PRO A 183 1.18 10.48 12.49
N ASN A 184 -0.07 10.23 12.89
CA ASN A 184 -0.40 9.47 14.10
C ASN A 184 -1.04 8.10 13.82
N PHE A 185 -1.05 7.63 12.57
CA PHE A 185 -1.74 6.38 12.18
C PHE A 185 -3.24 6.39 12.54
N ASP A 186 -3.87 7.57 12.56
CA ASP A 186 -5.29 7.71 12.85
C ASP A 186 -6.11 7.25 11.63
N PHE A 187 -6.50 5.98 11.65
CA PHE A 187 -7.19 5.31 10.56
C PHE A 187 -8.59 5.88 10.37
N GLU A 188 -9.34 6.04 11.46
CA GLU A 188 -10.69 6.57 11.47
C GLU A 188 -10.74 8.00 10.94
N ASP A 189 -9.83 8.87 11.40
CA ASP A 189 -9.69 10.23 10.87
C ASP A 189 -9.32 10.21 9.38
N THR A 190 -8.38 9.35 8.97
CA THR A 190 -8.01 9.24 7.55
C THR A 190 -9.22 8.83 6.70
N VAL A 191 -10.01 7.84 7.13
CA VAL A 191 -11.24 7.43 6.44
C VAL A 191 -12.22 8.60 6.36
N ALA A 192 -12.39 9.36 7.44
CA ALA A 192 -13.27 10.52 7.48
C ALA A 192 -12.82 11.61 6.50
N ARG A 193 -11.53 11.93 6.47
CA ARG A 193 -10.94 12.91 5.54
C ARG A 193 -11.04 12.48 4.09
N ALA A 194 -10.77 11.21 3.78
CA ALA A 194 -10.89 10.67 2.43
C ALA A 194 -12.35 10.73 1.93
N ASN A 195 -13.31 10.34 2.79
CA ASN A 195 -14.73 10.46 2.48
C ASN A 195 -15.17 11.92 2.30
N ALA A 196 -14.67 12.84 3.13
CA ALA A 196 -14.99 14.26 3.03
C ALA A 196 -14.49 14.85 1.71
N ALA A 197 -13.25 14.54 1.31
CA ALA A 197 -12.69 14.98 0.03
C ALA A 197 -13.52 14.50 -1.17
N TRP A 198 -13.99 13.24 -1.15
CA TRP A 198 -14.88 12.72 -2.19
C TRP A 198 -16.24 13.41 -2.20
N LYS A 199 -16.84 13.63 -1.03
CA LYS A 199 -18.12 14.36 -0.91
C LYS A 199 -18.01 15.79 -1.42
N GLU A 200 -16.93 16.50 -1.09
CA GLU A 200 -16.67 17.83 -1.60
C GLU A 200 -16.56 17.82 -3.13
N LYS A 201 -15.75 16.90 -3.68
CA LYS A 201 -15.55 16.80 -5.14
C LYS A 201 -16.84 16.49 -5.90
N MET A 202 -17.66 15.60 -5.37
CA MET A 202 -18.95 15.21 -5.99
C MET A 202 -20.06 16.23 -5.74
N GLY A 203 -19.95 17.05 -4.68
CA GLY A 203 -20.97 18.02 -4.26
C GLY A 203 -21.24 19.15 -5.25
N VAL A 204 -20.42 19.28 -6.30
CA VAL A 204 -20.67 20.22 -7.41
C VAL A 204 -21.83 19.79 -8.32
N ILE A 205 -22.30 18.55 -8.17
CA ILE A 205 -23.41 17.98 -8.94
C ILE A 205 -24.64 17.88 -8.03
N SER A 206 -25.78 18.37 -8.52
CA SER A 206 -27.10 18.19 -7.89
C SER A 206 -28.03 17.44 -8.83
N LEU A 207 -28.83 16.52 -8.29
CA LEU A 207 -29.76 15.69 -9.05
C LEU A 207 -31.18 15.87 -8.50
N ASP A 208 -32.15 16.06 -9.39
CA ASP A 208 -33.54 15.78 -9.07
C ASP A 208 -33.77 14.28 -9.23
N THR A 209 -34.02 13.60 -8.10
CA THR A 209 -34.21 12.15 -8.06
C THR A 209 -35.68 11.75 -8.11
N SER A 210 -36.60 12.69 -8.37
CA SER A 210 -38.05 12.43 -8.43
C SER A 210 -38.36 11.41 -9.53
N GLY A 211 -38.86 10.23 -9.12
CA GLY A 211 -39.16 9.13 -10.05
C GLY A 211 -37.93 8.37 -10.58
N VAL A 212 -36.73 8.62 -10.05
CA VAL A 212 -35.49 7.92 -10.46
C VAL A 212 -35.13 6.85 -9.44
N SER A 213 -34.92 5.61 -9.89
CA SER A 213 -34.59 4.49 -9.01
C SER A 213 -33.21 4.64 -8.34
N THR A 214 -33.03 3.99 -7.19
CA THR A 214 -31.75 3.97 -6.48
C THR A 214 -30.63 3.37 -7.31
N GLU A 215 -30.93 2.36 -8.12
CA GLU A 215 -29.96 1.67 -8.97
C GLU A 215 -29.40 2.61 -10.05
N LEU A 216 -30.27 3.42 -10.69
CA LEU A 216 -29.84 4.41 -11.67
C LEU A 216 -28.99 5.51 -11.03
N GLN A 217 -29.35 5.94 -9.82
CA GLN A 217 -28.53 6.89 -9.06
C GLN A 217 -27.15 6.30 -8.72
N THR A 218 -27.09 5.02 -8.33
CA THR A 218 -25.82 4.32 -8.07
C THR A 218 -24.96 4.23 -9.33
N VAL A 219 -25.54 3.88 -10.48
CA VAL A 219 -24.83 3.84 -11.77
C VAL A 219 -24.27 5.23 -12.12
N PHE A 220 -25.08 6.28 -11.96
CA PHE A 220 -24.66 7.65 -12.20
C PHE A 220 -23.45 8.04 -11.33
N TRP A 221 -23.56 7.91 -10.01
CA TRP A 221 -22.48 8.30 -9.08
C TRP A 221 -21.24 7.43 -9.24
N SER A 222 -21.40 6.14 -9.54
CA SER A 222 -20.26 5.25 -9.87
C SER A 222 -19.56 5.67 -11.16
N GLY A 223 -20.32 6.15 -12.16
CA GLY A 223 -19.79 6.74 -13.38
C GLY A 223 -18.97 7.99 -13.09
N ILE A 224 -19.53 8.94 -12.36
CA ILE A 224 -18.85 10.19 -11.95
C ILE A 224 -17.58 9.90 -11.14
N TYR A 225 -17.63 8.96 -10.20
CA TYR A 225 -16.44 8.53 -9.46
C TYR A 225 -15.31 8.11 -10.41
N ARG A 226 -15.61 7.28 -11.41
CA ARG A 226 -14.62 6.78 -12.38
C ARG A 226 -14.04 7.88 -13.27
N THR A 227 -14.78 8.96 -13.56
CA THR A 227 -14.23 10.09 -14.32
C THR A 227 -13.24 10.95 -13.53
N MET A 228 -13.11 10.71 -12.22
CA MET A 228 -12.27 11.50 -11.31
C MET A 228 -11.03 10.74 -10.81
N ILE A 229 -10.77 9.54 -11.32
CA ILE A 229 -9.59 8.72 -10.95
C ILE A 229 -8.35 9.09 -11.76
N SER A 230 -8.52 9.57 -13.00
CA SER A 230 -7.43 9.94 -13.90
C SER A 230 -7.79 11.23 -14.65
N PRO A 231 -6.83 12.16 -14.86
CA PRO A 231 -5.44 12.11 -14.39
C PRO A 231 -5.30 12.28 -12.87
N GLN A 232 -4.17 11.86 -12.33
CA GLN A 232 -3.81 12.00 -10.91
C GLN A 232 -3.09 13.33 -10.68
N ASP A 233 -3.24 13.89 -9.49
CA ASP A 233 -2.52 15.10 -9.06
C ASP A 233 -1.12 14.73 -8.57
N TYR A 234 -0.09 15.11 -9.34
CA TYR A 234 1.33 14.93 -9.03
C TYR A 234 1.99 16.27 -8.65
N THR A 235 1.21 17.26 -8.19
CA THR A 235 1.75 18.54 -7.74
C THR A 235 2.78 18.32 -6.63
N GLY A 236 4.01 18.83 -6.85
CA GLY A 236 5.13 18.62 -5.93
C GLY A 236 5.87 17.29 -6.10
N GLU A 237 5.45 16.43 -7.03
CA GLU A 237 6.02 15.11 -7.30
C GLU A 237 6.66 15.01 -8.69
N ASN A 238 7.02 16.14 -9.31
CA ASN A 238 7.72 16.14 -10.59
C ASN A 238 9.26 16.03 -10.39
N PRO A 239 9.93 14.98 -10.88
CA PRO A 239 11.38 14.82 -10.70
C PRO A 239 12.22 15.60 -11.72
N LEU A 240 11.61 16.13 -12.78
CA LEU A 240 12.30 16.76 -13.92
C LEU A 240 12.42 18.27 -13.76
N TRP A 241 11.42 18.93 -13.17
CA TRP A 241 11.43 20.37 -12.90
C TRP A 241 10.64 20.72 -11.64
N LYS A 242 10.85 21.93 -11.13
CA LYS A 242 10.09 22.50 -10.01
C LYS A 242 9.07 23.51 -10.54
N SER A 243 7.85 23.47 -10.01
CA SER A 243 6.74 24.35 -10.38
C SER A 243 5.84 24.56 -9.18
N ASP A 244 5.28 25.77 -9.05
CA ASP A 244 4.23 26.08 -8.08
C ASP A 244 2.82 25.88 -8.67
N GLU A 245 2.73 25.65 -9.98
CA GLU A 245 1.48 25.32 -10.67
C GLU A 245 1.09 23.85 -10.47
N PRO A 246 -0.23 23.54 -10.45
CA PRO A 246 -0.70 22.17 -10.42
C PRO A 246 -0.15 21.32 -11.57
N TYR A 247 0.24 20.08 -11.26
CA TYR A 247 0.73 19.12 -12.25
C TYR A 247 -0.11 17.86 -12.20
N TYR A 248 -0.81 17.57 -13.30
CA TYR A 248 -1.65 16.38 -13.43
C TYR A 248 -1.09 15.46 -14.51
N ASP A 249 -1.00 14.17 -14.20
CA ASP A 249 -0.41 13.18 -15.09
C ASP A 249 -1.09 11.81 -14.87
N SER A 250 -0.88 10.87 -15.78
CA SER A 250 -1.30 9.49 -15.65
C SER A 250 -0.34 8.60 -16.46
N PHE A 251 0.14 7.49 -15.92
CA PHE A 251 1.08 6.59 -16.62
C PHE A 251 0.44 5.74 -17.75
N TYR A 252 -0.53 6.30 -18.46
CA TYR A 252 -1.13 5.73 -19.68
C TYR A 252 -0.39 6.16 -20.97
N TRP A 253 0.77 6.83 -20.86
CA TRP A 253 1.61 7.18 -22.02
C TRP A 253 2.51 6.07 -22.44
#